data_AF-A0A0F3MD03-F1
#
_entry.id   AF-A0A0F3MD03-F1
#
_cell.length_a   1.000
_cell.length_b   1.000
_cell.length_c   1.000
_cell.angle_alpha   90.00
_cell.angle_beta   90.00
_cell.angle_gamma   90.00
#
_symmetry.space_group_name_H-M   'P 1'
#
loop_
_entity.id
_entity.type
_entity.pdbx_description
1 polymer ?
#
loop_
_entity_poly.entity_id
_entity_poly.type
_entity_poly.pdbx_seq_one_letter_code
_entity_poly.pdbx_strand_id
1 'polypeptide(L)' 'MRESLYVHMLVTTREFDENGEGLVDKSVNLNTQERCS' A
#
# COMPACT_ATOMS: atom_id res chain seq x y z
N MET A 1 22.41 13.75 -15.46
CA MET A 1 22.14 12.82 -14.35
C MET A 1 20.72 12.32 -14.55
N ARG A 2 20.48 11.01 -14.67
CA ARG A 2 19.10 10.48 -14.78
C ARG A 2 18.51 10.38 -13.38
N GLU A 3 17.39 11.02 -13.15
CA GLU A 3 16.64 10.91 -11.90
C GLU A 3 15.72 9.68 -11.99
N SER A 4 15.69 8.87 -10.94
CA SER A 4 14.74 7.75 -10.80
C SER A 4 13.67 8.17 -9.81
N LEU A 5 12.40 7.93 -10.14
CA LEU A 5 11.28 8.18 -9.23
C LEU A 5 11.03 6.94 -8.38
N TYR A 6 10.91 7.14 -7.07
CA TYR A 6 10.65 6.06 -6.12
C TYR A 6 9.31 6.27 -5.45
N VAL A 7 8.38 5.32 -5.60
CA VAL A 7 7.05 5.39 -4.97
C VAL A 7 6.88 4.22 -4.01
N HIS A 8 6.72 4.55 -2.72
CA HIS A 8 6.30 3.59 -1.69
C HIS A 8 4.81 3.77 -1.41
N MET A 9 4.02 2.71 -1.61
CA MET A 9 2.58 2.71 -1.29
C MET A 9 2.28 1.61 -0.26
N LEU A 10 1.72 2.00 0.88
CA LEU A 10 1.19 1.08 1.87
C LEU A 10 -0.33 0.99 1.69
N VAL A 11 -0.83 -0.20 1.34
CA VAL A 11 -2.27 -0.46 1.24
C VAL A 11 -2.70 -1.22 2.48
N THR A 12 -3.69 -0.70 3.20
CA THR A 12 -4.31 -1.37 4.34
C THR A 12 -5.78 -1.65 4.04
N THR A 13 -6.24 -2.86 4.35
CA THR A 13 -7.65 -3.22 4.30
C THR A 13 -8.08 -3.67 5.69
N ARG A 14 -9.18 -3.08 6.18
CA ARG A 14 -9.81 -3.46 7.45
C ARG A 14 -11.18 -4.04 7.18
N GLU A 15 -11.41 -5.26 7.64
CA GLU A 15 -12.72 -5.91 7.58
C GLU A 15 -13.48 -5.61 8.88
N PHE A 16 -14.73 -5.17 8.77
CA PHE A 16 -15.61 -4.86 9.90
C PHE A 16 -16.75 -5.89 9.97
N ASP A 17 -17.19 -6.27 11.17
CA ASP A 17 -18.43 -7.05 11.34
C ASP A 17 -19.68 -6.15 11.22
N GLU A 18 -20.84 -6.80 11.37
CA GLU A 18 -22.16 -6.17 11.43
C GLU A 18 -22.32 -5.15 12.58
N ASN A 19 -21.45 -5.17 13.58
CA ASN A 19 -21.45 -4.24 14.71
C ASN A 19 -20.46 -3.08 14.53
N GLY A 20 -19.65 -3.10 13.45
CA GLY A 20 -18.60 -2.12 13.20
C GLY A 20 -17.28 -2.42 13.93
N GLU A 21 -17.14 -3.60 14.53
CA GLU A 21 -15.89 -4.03 15.14
C GLU A 21 -14.95 -4.59 14.06
N GLY A 22 -13.70 -4.15 14.07
CA GLY A 22 -12.72 -4.59 13.08
C GLY A 22 -12.20 -6.00 13.38
N LEU A 23 -12.41 -6.96 12.49
CA LEU A 23 -11.99 -8.36 12.69
C LEU A 23 -10.54 -8.61 12.31
N VAL A 24 -10.07 -8.06 11.19
CA VAL A 24 -8.74 -8.35 10.64
C VAL A 24 -8.21 -7.13 9.90
N ASP A 25 -6.97 -6.76 10.22
CA ASP A 25 -6.18 -5.83 9.42
C ASP A 25 -5.22 -6.60 8.51
N LYS A 26 -5.28 -6.36 7.20
CA LYS A 26 -4.29 -6.86 6.22
C LYS A 26 -3.58 -5.67 5.60
N SER A 27 -2.26 -5.77 5.47
CA SER A 27 -1.46 -4.74 4.80
C SER A 27 -0.52 -5.35 3.77
N VAL A 28 -0.36 -4.65 2.65
CA VAL A 28 0.58 -5.02 1.58
C VAL A 28 1.46 -3.81 1.28
N ASN A 29 2.77 -4.03 1.25
CA ASN A 29 3.75 -3.02 0.87
C ASN A 29 4.00 -3.14 -0.64
N LEU A 30 3.53 -2.14 -1.40
CA LEU A 30 3.77 -2.06 -2.83
C LEU A 30 4.94 -1.10 -3.06
N ASN A 31 6.03 -1.66 -3.55
CA ASN A 31 7.24 -0.94 -3.86
C ASN A 31 7.46 -1.02 -5.38
N THR A 32 7.23 0.10 -6.09
CA THR A 32 7.39 0.18 -7.55
C THR A 32 8.44 1.22 -7.89
N GLN A 33 9.49 0.79 -8.59
CA GLN A 33 10.53 1.65 -9.13
C GLN A 33 10.27 1.85 -10.63
N GLU A 34 9.86 3.06 -11.03
CA GLU A 34 9.79 3.43 -12.44
C GLU A 34 11.08 4.11 -12.89
N ARG A 35 11.67 3.58 -13.97
CA ARG A 35 12.90 4.11 -14.55
C ARG A 35 12.53 5.06 -15.69
N CYS A 36 12.55 6.36 -15.43
CA CYS A 36 12.37 7.36 -16.49
C CYS A 36 13.59 7.35 -17.43
N SER A 37 13.32 7.18 -18.74
CA SER A 37 14.31 6.94 -19.81
C SER A 37 14.95 8.22 -20.33
#